data_AF-A0AB73GXM4-F1
#
_entry.id   AF-A0AB73GXM4-F1
#
_cell.length_a   1.000
_cell.length_b   1.000
_cell.length_c   1.000
_cell.angle_alpha   90.00
_cell.angle_beta   90.00
_cell.angle_gamma   90.00
#
_symmetry.space_group_name_H-M   'P 1'
#
loop_
_entity.id
_entity.type
_entity.pdbx_description
1 polymer ?
#
loop_
_entity_poly.entity_id
_entity_poly.type
_entity_poly.pdbx_seq_one_letter_code
_entity_poly.pdbx_strand_id
1 'polypeptide(L)'
;MTEPPISKKQFSEHVVTLLAGKDSAVVEAGKLTTFAWKRLCFEREDSLLLKFDRNGEKSVLPLPYEEFFVDEAHVSNSLEGSCVTPSDRILIKKKSPGYQGPVEFQRVARAVGWSRGRIWESGQARHAVAQEYVGIGTS
;
A
#
# COMPACT_ATOMS: atom_id res chain seq x y z
N MET A 1 -1.24 24.06 -16.66
CA MET A 1 -0.96 22.69 -16.20
C MET A 1 -0.46 21.91 -17.39
N THR A 2 0.61 21.14 -17.23
CA THR A 2 1.19 20.33 -18.31
C THR A 2 0.80 18.86 -18.17
N GLU A 3 0.94 18.09 -19.23
CA GLU A 3 0.80 16.64 -19.15
C GLU A 3 1.97 16.05 -18.34
N PRO A 4 1.70 15.03 -17.50
CA PRO A 4 2.75 14.36 -16.76
C PRO A 4 3.61 13.52 -17.72
N PRO A 5 4.90 13.32 -17.41
CA PRO A 5 5.82 12.53 -18.24
C PRO A 5 5.62 11.01 -18.00
N ILE A 6 4.37 10.58 -17.83
CA ILE A 6 3.94 9.20 -17.71
C ILE A 6 2.50 9.10 -18.22
N SER A 7 2.20 8.08 -19.03
CA SER A 7 0.83 7.77 -19.40
C SER A 7 0.13 6.97 -18.30
N LYS A 8 -1.21 6.95 -18.31
CA LYS A 8 -2.01 6.12 -17.39
C LYS A 8 -1.61 4.65 -17.47
N LYS A 9 -1.47 4.11 -18.69
CA LYS A 9 -1.09 2.71 -18.92
C LYS A 9 0.26 2.38 -18.27
N GLN A 10 1.28 3.22 -18.49
CA GLN A 10 2.60 3.02 -17.88
C GLN A 10 2.52 3.10 -16.35
N PHE A 11 1.72 4.02 -15.80
CA PHE A 11 1.50 4.11 -14.37
C PHE A 11 0.84 2.82 -13.82
N SER A 12 -0.21 2.31 -14.48
CA SER A 12 -0.89 1.07 -14.07
C SER A 12 0.05 -0.14 -14.08
N GLU A 13 0.82 -0.34 -15.16
CA GLU A 13 1.81 -1.42 -15.28
C GLU A 13 2.88 -1.34 -14.18
N HIS A 14 3.31 -0.11 -13.86
CA HIS A 14 4.30 0.13 -12.82
C HIS A 14 3.74 -0.16 -11.41
N VAL A 15 2.50 0.22 -11.12
CA VAL A 15 1.82 -0.12 -9.85
C VAL A 15 1.67 -1.64 -9.69
N VAL A 16 1.36 -2.37 -10.76
CA VAL A 16 1.31 -3.85 -10.73
C VAL A 16 2.67 -4.43 -10.37
N THR A 17 3.75 -3.85 -10.90
CA THR A 17 5.13 -4.25 -10.57
C THR A 17 5.46 -3.97 -9.11
N LEU A 18 5.06 -2.82 -8.56
CA LEU A 18 5.24 -2.48 -7.14
C LEU A 18 4.51 -3.44 -6.20
N LEU A 19 3.33 -3.94 -6.61
CA LEU A 19 2.59 -4.95 -5.86
C LEU A 19 3.27 -6.33 -5.92
N ALA A 20 4.10 -6.61 -6.93
CA ALA A 20 4.88 -7.85 -7.07
C ALA A 20 4.03 -9.13 -6.85
N GLY A 21 2.82 -9.16 -7.40
CA GLY A 21 1.86 -10.28 -7.26
C GLY A 21 1.14 -10.36 -5.91
N LYS A 22 1.44 -9.48 -4.95
CA LYS A 22 0.77 -9.39 -3.65
C LYS A 22 -0.48 -8.51 -3.74
N ASP A 23 -1.30 -8.55 -2.70
CA ASP A 23 -2.49 -7.70 -2.60
C ASP A 23 -2.21 -6.34 -1.97
N SER A 24 -1.06 -6.17 -1.33
CA SER A 24 -0.63 -4.87 -0.81
C SER A 24 0.89 -4.77 -0.71
N ALA A 25 1.38 -3.55 -0.74
CA ALA A 25 2.79 -3.21 -0.52
C ALA A 25 2.91 -1.83 0.14
N VAL A 26 3.87 -1.69 1.05
CA VAL A 26 4.28 -0.37 1.54
C VAL A 26 5.47 0.07 0.72
N VAL A 27 5.35 1.21 0.03
CA VAL A 27 6.37 1.75 -0.87
C VAL A 27 6.67 3.19 -0.50
N GLU A 28 7.87 3.66 -0.83
CA GLU A 28 8.14 5.10 -0.89
C GLU A 28 7.32 5.70 -2.03
N ALA A 29 6.68 6.84 -1.79
CA ALA A 29 5.81 7.48 -2.78
C ALA A 29 6.58 7.82 -4.06
N GLY A 30 7.86 8.20 -3.95
CA GLY A 30 8.75 8.45 -5.08
C GLY A 30 8.92 7.25 -6.02
N LYS A 31 8.64 6.03 -5.55
CA LYS A 31 8.64 4.82 -6.38
C LYS A 31 7.38 4.65 -7.21
N LEU A 32 6.34 5.46 -7.03
CA LEU A 32 5.14 5.43 -7.89
C LEU A 32 5.43 5.84 -9.34
N THR A 33 6.54 6.53 -9.58
CA THR A 33 6.94 7.00 -10.91
C THR A 33 8.42 6.78 -11.14
N THR A 34 8.83 6.79 -12.40
CA THR A 34 10.24 6.71 -12.80
C THR A 34 10.89 8.09 -12.98
N PHE A 35 10.10 9.17 -12.99
CA PHE A 35 10.58 10.55 -13.09
C PHE A 35 10.58 11.25 -11.73
N ALA A 36 11.39 12.30 -11.61
CA ALA A 36 11.53 13.08 -10.39
C ALA A 36 10.40 14.11 -10.21
N TRP A 37 9.94 14.26 -8.97
CA TRP A 37 8.99 15.28 -8.53
C TRP A 37 9.26 15.64 -7.07
N LYS A 38 8.79 16.81 -6.62
CA LYS A 38 8.99 17.33 -5.26
C LYS A 38 7.78 17.07 -4.36
N ARG A 39 6.59 17.16 -4.92
CA ARG A 39 5.34 16.94 -4.20
C ARG A 39 4.32 16.27 -5.12
N LEU A 40 3.56 15.32 -4.57
CA LEU A 40 2.43 14.67 -5.21
C LEU A 40 1.19 14.84 -4.32
N CYS A 41 0.11 15.38 -4.85
CA CYS A 41 -1.16 15.54 -4.16
C CYS A 41 -2.23 14.64 -4.78
N PHE A 42 -3.10 14.08 -3.94
CA PHE A 42 -4.21 13.22 -4.34
C PHE A 42 -5.51 13.99 -4.15
N GLU A 43 -6.28 14.16 -5.21
CA GLU A 43 -7.57 14.84 -5.16
C GLU A 43 -8.66 13.95 -5.76
N ARG A 44 -9.80 13.88 -5.08
CA ARG A 44 -10.99 13.21 -5.58
C ARG A 44 -11.87 14.26 -6.25
N GLU A 45 -12.03 14.12 -7.55
CA GLU A 45 -13.00 14.86 -8.34
C GLU A 45 -13.85 13.83 -9.11
N ASP A 46 -14.11 14.03 -10.40
CA ASP A 46 -14.76 13.03 -11.27
C ASP A 46 -13.88 11.79 -11.53
N SER A 47 -12.59 11.89 -11.20
CA SER A 47 -11.60 10.82 -11.23
C SER A 47 -10.55 11.06 -10.13
N LEU A 48 -9.70 10.08 -9.84
CA LEU A 48 -8.56 10.32 -8.96
C LEU A 48 -7.52 11.17 -9.69
N LEU A 49 -7.25 12.37 -9.20
CA LEU A 49 -6.23 13.25 -9.75
C LEU A 49 -4.93 13.14 -8.96
N LEU A 50 -3.86 12.72 -9.63
CA LEU A 50 -2.50 12.81 -9.12
C LEU A 50 -1.85 14.10 -9.63
N LYS A 51 -1.71 15.09 -8.75
CA LYS A 51 -1.12 16.41 -9.09
C LYS A 51 0.34 16.43 -8.67
N PHE A 52 1.24 16.46 -9.65
CA PHE A 52 2.68 16.50 -9.44
C PHE A 52 3.20 17.94 -9.50
N ASP A 53 4.06 18.31 -8.56
CA ASP A 53 4.89 19.51 -8.59
C ASP A 53 6.36 19.10 -8.84
N ARG A 54 6.88 19.49 -10.01
CA ARG A 54 8.23 19.21 -10.48
C ARG A 54 9.04 20.51 -10.49
N ASN A 55 9.34 21.01 -9.29
CA ASN A 55 10.12 22.23 -9.10
C ASN A 55 9.45 23.47 -9.71
N GLY A 56 8.14 23.64 -9.47
CA GLY A 56 7.34 24.74 -10.00
C GLY A 56 6.54 24.39 -11.26
N GLU A 57 6.93 23.34 -11.99
CA GLU A 57 6.12 22.82 -13.08
C GLU A 57 5.05 21.85 -12.55
N LYS A 58 3.78 22.21 -12.75
CA LYS A 58 2.63 21.40 -12.29
C LYS A 58 2.03 20.57 -13.42
N SER A 59 1.91 19.27 -13.20
CA SER A 59 1.23 18.33 -14.09
C SER A 59 0.17 17.51 -13.35
N VAL A 60 -0.81 17.00 -14.10
CA VAL A 60 -1.94 16.24 -13.53
C VAL A 60 -2.13 14.94 -14.30
N LEU A 61 -2.13 13.82 -13.58
CA LEU A 61 -2.49 12.51 -14.12
C LEU A 61 -3.89 12.12 -13.60
N PRO A 62 -4.93 12.14 -14.45
CA PRO A 62 -6.25 11.65 -14.08
C PRO A 62 -6.30 10.13 -14.18
N LEU A 63 -6.76 9.45 -13.13
CA LEU A 63 -6.87 7.99 -13.03
C LEU A 63 -8.33 7.56 -12.82
N PRO A 64 -8.85 6.58 -13.59
CA PRO A 64 -10.23 6.13 -13.48
C PRO A 64 -10.48 5.41 -12.14
N TYR A 65 -11.64 5.65 -11.52
CA TYR A 65 -11.99 5.06 -10.22
C TYR A 65 -12.19 3.54 -10.25
N GLU A 66 -12.44 3.01 -11.45
CA GLU A 66 -12.51 1.58 -11.73
C GLU A 66 -11.15 0.88 -11.53
N GLU A 67 -10.05 1.63 -11.63
CA GLU A 67 -8.68 1.11 -11.48
C GLU A 67 -7.97 1.67 -10.24
N PHE A 68 -8.24 2.91 -9.83
CA PHE A 68 -7.49 3.60 -8.79
C PHE A 68 -8.36 4.52 -7.93
N PHE A 69 -8.14 4.52 -6.63
CA PHE A 69 -8.81 5.46 -5.73
C PHE A 69 -7.99 5.78 -4.49
N VAL A 70 -8.38 6.85 -3.81
CA VAL A 70 -8.13 7.09 -2.39
C VAL A 70 -9.49 7.13 -1.72
N ASP A 71 -9.62 6.74 -0.45
CA ASP A 71 -10.92 6.84 0.24
C ASP A 71 -11.31 8.30 0.55
N GLU A 72 -12.51 8.53 1.07
CA GLU A 72 -12.98 9.87 1.44
C GLU A 72 -12.10 10.50 2.54
N ALA A 73 -12.02 11.83 2.60
CA ALA A 73 -11.08 12.56 3.46
C ALA A 73 -11.30 12.29 4.95
N HIS A 74 -12.52 11.92 5.35
CA HIS A 74 -12.86 11.57 6.72
C HIS A 74 -12.47 10.13 7.08
N VAL A 75 -12.13 9.29 6.10
CA VAL A 75 -11.68 7.91 6.31
C VAL A 75 -10.23 7.91 6.77
N SER A 76 -9.97 7.08 7.79
CA SER A 76 -8.63 6.98 8.39
C SER A 76 -7.59 6.60 7.35
N ASN A 77 -6.46 7.31 7.37
CA ASN A 77 -5.34 7.14 6.45
C ASN A 77 -5.62 7.50 4.99
N SER A 78 -6.79 8.10 4.67
CA SER A 78 -7.03 8.63 3.34
C SER A 78 -5.95 9.64 2.94
N LEU A 79 -5.64 9.64 1.64
CA LEU A 79 -4.79 10.62 0.99
C LEU A 79 -5.60 11.71 0.28
N GLU A 80 -6.94 11.69 0.31
CA GLU A 80 -7.75 12.75 -0.29
C GLU A 80 -7.38 14.13 0.29
N GLY A 81 -7.18 15.11 -0.60
CA GLY A 81 -6.83 16.48 -0.24
C GLY A 81 -5.44 16.62 0.37
N SER A 82 -4.63 15.55 0.35
CA SER A 82 -3.32 15.49 0.99
C SER A 82 -2.21 15.38 -0.04
N CYS A 83 -1.02 15.86 0.36
CA CYS A 83 0.19 15.71 -0.42
C CYS A 83 1.26 14.88 0.30
N VAL A 84 2.10 14.23 -0.48
CA VAL A 84 3.27 13.45 -0.05
C VAL A 84 4.52 13.94 -0.77
N THR A 85 5.66 13.67 -0.16
CA THR A 85 7.02 13.84 -0.70
C THR A 85 7.54 12.49 -1.21
N PRO A 86 8.57 12.46 -2.06
CA PRO A 86 9.12 11.20 -2.57
C PRO A 86 9.54 10.21 -1.48
N SER A 87 9.99 10.71 -0.33
CA SER A 87 10.47 9.89 0.80
C SER A 87 9.36 9.39 1.72
N ASP A 88 8.14 9.92 1.59
CA ASP A 88 7.02 9.45 2.41
C ASP A 88 6.66 8.02 2.04
N ARG A 89 6.34 7.21 3.05
CA ARG A 89 5.85 5.85 2.84
C ARG A 89 4.33 5.86 2.72
N ILE A 90 3.83 5.18 1.71
CA ILE A 90 2.40 4.96 1.47
C ILE A 90 2.10 3.48 1.37
N LEU A 91 0.87 3.11 1.65
CA LEU A 91 0.34 1.78 1.40
C LEU A 91 -0.38 1.79 0.05
N ILE A 92 -0.01 0.88 -0.84
CA ILE A 92 -0.78 0.52 -2.03
C ILE A 92 -1.46 -0.82 -1.76
N LYS A 93 -2.77 -0.90 -2.02
CA LYS A 93 -3.55 -2.10 -1.69
C LYS A 93 -4.67 -2.33 -2.69
N LYS A 94 -4.86 -3.57 -3.13
CA LYS A 94 -6.05 -3.95 -3.89
C LYS A 94 -7.29 -3.90 -2.99
N LYS A 95 -8.38 -3.31 -3.47
CA LYS A 95 -9.65 -3.24 -2.74
C LYS A 95 -10.13 -4.61 -2.24
N SER A 96 -9.99 -5.64 -3.08
CA SER A 96 -10.38 -7.01 -2.78
C SER A 96 -9.21 -7.98 -3.01
N PRO A 97 -8.78 -8.75 -2.00
CA PRO A 97 -7.74 -9.77 -2.15
C PRO A 97 -8.06 -10.78 -3.26
N GLY A 98 -7.05 -11.15 -4.06
CA GLY A 98 -7.22 -12.14 -5.13
C GLY A 98 -8.04 -11.70 -6.35
N TYR A 99 -8.53 -10.46 -6.39
CA TYR A 99 -9.26 -9.88 -7.53
C TYR A 99 -8.46 -8.76 -8.19
N GLN A 100 -8.62 -8.57 -9.50
CA GLN A 100 -8.10 -7.41 -10.24
C GLN A 100 -9.01 -6.20 -9.99
N GLY A 101 -9.22 -5.86 -8.71
CA GLY A 101 -10.03 -4.72 -8.30
C GLY A 101 -9.19 -3.44 -8.25
N PRO A 102 -9.84 -2.29 -8.05
CA PRO A 102 -9.13 -1.02 -8.02
C PRO A 102 -8.08 -1.00 -6.90
N VAL A 103 -6.97 -0.32 -7.16
CA VAL A 103 -5.88 -0.11 -6.21
C VAL A 103 -6.16 1.16 -5.42
N GLU A 104 -6.12 1.01 -4.11
CA GLU A 104 -6.21 2.08 -3.14
C GLU A 104 -4.83 2.61 -2.75
N PHE A 105 -4.70 3.94 -2.66
CA PHE A 105 -3.55 4.60 -2.04
C PHE A 105 -3.93 5.13 -0.66
N GLN A 106 -3.17 4.74 0.35
CA GLN A 106 -3.36 5.18 1.73
C GLN A 106 -2.05 5.69 2.33
N ARG A 107 -2.16 6.52 3.36
CA ARG A 107 -1.06 6.71 4.30
C ARG A 107 -0.74 5.37 4.98
N VAL A 108 0.52 5.12 5.29
CA VAL A 108 0.85 4.00 6.17
C VAL A 108 0.23 4.29 7.53
N ALA A 109 -0.66 3.41 7.99
CA ALA A 109 -1.19 3.49 9.34
C ALA A 109 -0.01 3.52 10.31
N ARG A 110 0.14 4.61 11.06
CA ARG A 110 1.00 4.58 12.24
C ARG A 110 0.33 3.58 13.17
N ALA A 111 1.05 2.54 13.58
CA ALA A 111 0.54 1.59 14.56
C ALA A 111 0.12 2.37 15.80
N VAL A 112 -1.19 2.62 15.93
CA VAL A 112 -1.75 3.20 17.14
C VAL A 112 -1.69 2.08 18.16
N GLY A 113 -0.82 2.24 19.16
CA GLY A 113 -0.66 1.41 20.35
C GLY A 113 -1.21 -0.01 20.25
N TRP A 114 -0.33 -0.98 19.98
CA TRP A 114 -0.62 -2.38 20.26
C TRP A 114 -0.98 -2.51 21.75
N SER A 115 -2.24 -2.74 22.05
CA SER A 115 -2.69 -3.15 23.36
C SER A 115 -3.88 -4.08 23.18
N ARG A 116 -3.60 -5.36 23.50
CA ARG A 116 -4.49 -6.50 23.66
C ARG A 116 -4.88 -7.25 22.38
N GLY A 117 -4.05 -8.26 22.11
CA GLY A 117 -4.50 -9.64 22.18
C GLY A 117 -5.47 -10.09 21.11
N ARG A 118 -4.94 -10.52 19.96
CA ARG A 118 -5.50 -11.67 19.26
C ARG A 118 -4.37 -12.61 18.90
N ILE A 119 -4.43 -13.78 19.52
CA ILE A 119 -3.61 -14.95 19.27
C ILE A 119 -3.87 -15.33 17.81
N TRP A 120 -2.82 -15.28 16.99
CA TRP A 120 -2.81 -15.97 15.71
C TRP A 120 -2.46 -17.42 16.05
N GLU A 121 -3.45 -18.31 16.08
CA GLU A 121 -3.20 -19.76 16.09
C GLU A 121 -2.59 -20.13 14.73
N SER A 122 -1.27 -19.99 14.64
CA SER A 122 -0.47 -20.64 13.62
C SER A 122 -0.45 -22.12 13.96
N GLY A 123 -1.22 -22.91 13.22
CA GLY A 123 -1.01 -24.35 13.13
C GLY A 123 0.43 -24.62 12.72
N GLN A 124 1.20 -25.23 13.61
CA GLN A 124 2.50 -25.80 13.30
C GLN A 124 2.64 -27.16 14.00
N ALA A 125 2.56 -28.18 13.16
CA ALA A 125 3.35 -29.41 13.20
C ALA A 125 3.59 -30.03 14.59
N ARG A 126 2.77 -31.05 14.90
CA ARG A 126 3.18 -32.13 15.80
C ARG A 126 4.29 -32.94 15.10
N HIS A 127 5.54 -32.61 15.37
CA HIS A 127 6.64 -33.56 15.20
C HIS A 127 6.84 -34.33 16.50
N ALA A 128 6.97 -35.65 16.33
CA ALA A 128 7.16 -36.63 17.37
C ALA A 128 8.44 -36.40 18.18
N VAL A 129 8.33 -36.56 19.50
CA VAL A 129 9.44 -37.01 20.35
C VAL A 129 8.85 -38.05 21.30
N ALA A 130 9.05 -39.32 20.96
CA ALA A 130 8.92 -40.41 21.91
C ALA A 130 10.35 -40.80 22.31
N GLN A 131 10.74 -40.45 23.53
CA GLN A 131 11.83 -41.11 24.24
C GLN A 131 11.47 -41.12 25.72
N GLU A 132 10.75 -42.17 26.12
CA GLU A 132 10.66 -42.59 27.51
C GLU A 132 12.04 -43.08 27.96
N TYR A 133 12.64 -42.39 28.92
CA TYR A 133 13.57 -42.99 29.87
C TYR A 133 12.94 -42.88 31.25
N VAL A 134 12.16 -43.89 31.61
CA VAL A 134 11.65 -44.07 32.96
C VAL A 134 12.71 -44.83 33.75
N GLY A 135 13.47 -44.10 34.56
CA GLY A 135 14.18 -44.66 35.70
C GLY A 135 13.18 -44.85 36.85
N ILE A 136 13.03 -46.07 37.32
CA ILE A 136 12.47 -46.34 38.65
C ILE A 136 13.33 -47.41 39.30
N GLY A 137 14.06 -47.00 40.33
CA GLY A 137 14.57 -47.93 41.33
C GLY A 137 13.45 -48.28 42.30
N THR A 138 13.45 -49.53 42.75
CA THR A 138 12.84 -49.92 44.03
C THR A 138 13.75 -50.97 44.66
N SER A 139 14.21 -50.62 45.86
CA SER A 139 14.46 -51.42 47.07
C SER A 139 15.14 -52.78 46.97
#